data_AF-A0A952NNU5-F1
#
_entry.id   AF-A0A952NNU5-F1
#
_cell.length_a   1.000
_cell.length_b   1.000
_cell.length_c   1.000
_cell.angle_alpha   90.00
_cell.angle_beta   90.00
_cell.angle_gamma   90.00
#
_symmetry.space_group_name_H-M   'P 1'
#
loop_
_entity.id
_entity.type
_entity.pdbx_description
1 polymer ?
#
loop_
_entity_poly.entity_id
_entity_poly.type
_entity_poly.pdbx_seq_one_letter_code
_entity_poly.pdbx_strand_id
1 'polypeptide(L)'
;MKTVIKACSLIAIAGSMMGNQSCQEAQPEARELKRRVQVSYLEAPPIRLPDGGTFDFAYVAKQQLANILSKTNSFTTAAVDPNKIYDTKGLSTAEEALFNQCANLDEETVSSNQLSAKMNFSEKASCLIDMPHGMIGGSIYDFSLISKTGATIGLAGIASLTNIGASFSYQKSELSVAMRASHPLIPGGFNGDNGRMLIATTDQKAYAKDWGGSLSIGFSMVQLGGNAYFKSNLSNVVEDGVTQAVKDLKKSWDQAEPWYAMVLKSCDKYIYINAGSSADMGLKKGDIFRIQNVTYGWEGKACGSQLLSAIDSGVATGAAPVAYAQVTNVGLTVSTAVILDKDPNYPYDPNQIIKPGARVYLEKLFVETAQAQK
;
A
#
# COMPACT_ATOMS: atom_id res chain seq x y z
N MET A 1 -61.51 -45.69 -8.70
CA MET A 1 -62.29 -44.56 -8.15
C MET A 1 -61.67 -43.27 -8.73
N LYS A 2 -62.43 -42.27 -9.20
CA LYS A 2 -62.88 -41.08 -8.45
C LYS A 2 -61.76 -40.54 -7.53
N THR A 3 -61.28 -39.30 -7.67
CA THR A 3 -62.08 -38.05 -7.79
C THR A 3 -61.51 -37.03 -8.80
N VAL A 4 -62.36 -36.13 -9.31
CA VAL A 4 -62.00 -34.99 -10.20
C VAL A 4 -62.66 -33.70 -9.69
N ILE A 5 -61.87 -32.67 -9.38
CA ILE A 5 -62.28 -31.27 -9.08
C ILE A 5 -61.12 -30.38 -9.59
N LYS A 6 -61.22 -29.67 -10.74
CA LYS A 6 -61.76 -28.30 -10.92
C LYS A 6 -61.16 -27.28 -9.93
N ALA A 7 -60.04 -26.63 -10.21
CA ALA A 7 -59.90 -25.48 -11.13
C ALA A 7 -60.77 -24.25 -10.76
N CYS A 8 -60.14 -23.14 -10.33
CA CYS A 8 -60.56 -21.78 -10.70
C CYS A 8 -59.49 -20.71 -10.37
N SER A 9 -59.46 -19.69 -11.22
CA SER A 9 -58.50 -18.59 -11.37
C SER A 9 -58.33 -17.61 -10.21
N LEU A 10 -57.10 -17.09 -10.05
CA LEU A 10 -56.75 -15.72 -9.60
C LEU A 10 -55.48 -15.33 -10.39
N ILE A 11 -55.64 -14.68 -11.55
CA ILE A 11 -55.61 -13.21 -11.74
C ILE A 11 -54.19 -12.64 -11.60
N ALA A 12 -53.71 -11.99 -12.67
CA ALA A 12 -52.35 -11.47 -12.76
C ALA A 12 -52.20 -10.12 -12.04
N ILE A 13 -51.13 -9.99 -11.24
CA ILE A 13 -50.54 -8.71 -10.84
C ILE A 13 -49.06 -8.74 -11.25
N ALA A 14 -48.83 -8.78 -12.56
CA ALA A 14 -47.51 -8.73 -13.17
C ALA A 14 -47.39 -7.44 -14.00
N GLY A 15 -47.21 -6.30 -13.31
CA GLY A 15 -47.30 -4.99 -13.98
C GLY A 15 -46.87 -3.73 -13.21
N SER A 16 -46.32 -3.81 -11.99
CA SER A 16 -45.90 -2.60 -11.23
C SER A 16 -44.89 -2.85 -10.09
N MET A 17 -43.80 -3.59 -10.35
CA MET A 17 -42.67 -3.71 -9.40
C MET A 17 -41.29 -3.37 -10.02
N MET A 18 -41.27 -2.62 -11.12
CA MET A 18 -40.09 -1.86 -11.56
C MET A 18 -40.30 -0.41 -11.14
N GLY A 19 -39.54 0.08 -10.15
CA GLY A 19 -39.74 1.43 -9.60
C GLY A 19 -39.41 1.62 -8.12
N ASN A 20 -38.97 0.58 -7.40
CA ASN A 20 -38.32 0.76 -6.11
C ASN A 20 -37.16 -0.24 -5.94
N GLN A 21 -36.07 -0.02 -6.70
CA GLN A 21 -34.75 -0.33 -6.16
C GLN A 21 -34.53 0.61 -4.99
N SER A 22 -35.02 0.21 -3.82
CA SER A 22 -34.82 0.92 -2.57
C SER A 22 -33.34 1.22 -2.42
N CYS A 23 -33.00 2.45 -2.02
CA CYS A 23 -31.64 2.81 -1.66
C CYS A 23 -31.19 1.96 -0.47
N GLN A 24 -30.63 0.79 -0.76
CA GLN A 24 -29.64 0.17 0.09
C GLN A 24 -28.46 1.12 0.06
N GLU A 25 -28.44 2.05 1.02
CA GLU A 25 -27.27 2.88 1.29
C GLU A 25 -26.08 1.93 1.38
N ALA A 26 -25.14 2.08 0.46
CA ALA A 26 -24.00 1.17 0.36
C ALA A 26 -23.32 1.18 1.72
N GLN A 27 -23.30 0.02 2.41
CA GLN A 27 -22.78 -0.04 3.77
C GLN A 27 -21.38 0.57 3.77
N PRO A 28 -21.12 1.57 4.63
CA PRO A 28 -19.89 2.35 4.54
C PRO A 28 -18.71 1.40 4.65
N GLU A 29 -17.83 1.42 3.65
CA GLU A 29 -16.68 0.52 3.58
C GLU A 29 -15.93 0.57 4.91
N ALA A 30 -15.64 -0.60 5.47
CA ALA A 30 -14.95 -0.69 6.75
C ALA A 30 -13.64 0.09 6.66
N ARG A 31 -13.43 1.07 7.55
CA ARG A 31 -12.19 1.86 7.53
C ARG A 31 -11.01 0.93 7.67
N GLU A 32 -10.03 1.08 6.78
CA GLU A 32 -8.72 0.45 6.90
C GLU A 32 -7.63 1.50 7.12
N LEU A 33 -6.46 1.05 7.58
CA LEU A 33 -5.28 1.90 7.73
C LEU A 33 -4.37 1.76 6.50
N LYS A 34 -3.69 2.85 6.15
CA LYS A 34 -2.88 2.93 4.92
C LYS A 34 -1.45 2.51 5.20
N ARG A 35 -0.80 1.86 4.22
CA ARG A 35 0.65 1.64 4.24
C ARG A 35 1.35 2.77 3.50
N ARG A 36 2.25 3.50 4.17
CA ARG A 36 3.25 4.33 3.49
C ARG A 36 4.13 3.47 2.59
N VAL A 37 4.27 3.84 1.32
CA VAL A 37 5.04 3.10 0.31
C VAL A 37 5.85 4.03 -0.58
N GLN A 38 6.95 3.53 -1.14
CA GLN A 38 7.76 4.25 -2.13
C GLN A 38 7.53 3.64 -3.52
N VAL A 39 7.20 4.45 -4.52
CA VAL A 39 7.11 3.97 -5.91
C VAL A 39 8.51 3.86 -6.48
N SER A 40 8.98 2.63 -6.66
CA SER A 40 10.34 2.34 -7.14
C SER A 40 10.41 2.47 -8.67
N TYR A 41 9.97 1.45 -9.40
CA TYR A 41 9.94 1.43 -10.85
C TYR A 41 8.75 0.63 -11.36
N LEU A 42 8.38 0.87 -12.62
CA LEU A 42 7.45 0.04 -13.36
C LEU A 42 8.10 -0.22 -14.72
N GLU A 43 8.41 -1.48 -15.03
CA GLU A 43 8.96 -1.88 -16.33
C GLU A 43 7.82 -2.03 -17.36
N ALA A 44 8.11 -1.73 -18.62
CA ALA A 44 7.23 -2.05 -19.75
C ALA A 44 8.08 -2.15 -21.04
N PRO A 45 7.71 -2.99 -22.02
CA PRO A 45 8.37 -3.00 -23.31
C PRO A 45 8.10 -1.67 -24.05
N PRO A 46 9.09 -1.07 -24.71
CA PRO A 46 8.91 0.21 -25.41
C PRO A 46 8.04 0.04 -26.65
N ILE A 47 7.01 0.87 -26.80
CA ILE A 47 6.19 0.87 -28.02
C ILE A 47 6.94 1.63 -29.10
N ARG A 48 7.26 0.97 -30.22
CA ARG A 48 7.77 1.64 -31.43
C ARG A 48 6.60 2.26 -32.18
N LEU A 49 6.73 3.53 -32.54
CA LEU A 49 5.69 4.30 -33.20
C LEU A 49 5.87 4.30 -34.73
N PRO A 50 4.80 4.59 -35.50
CA PRO A 50 4.81 4.52 -36.97
C PRO A 50 5.79 5.47 -37.65
N ASP A 51 6.10 6.58 -37.00
CA ASP A 51 7.03 7.63 -37.41
C ASP A 51 8.50 7.30 -37.09
N GLY A 52 8.77 6.10 -36.55
CA GLY A 52 10.09 5.71 -36.03
C GLY A 52 10.37 6.21 -34.60
N GLY A 53 9.43 6.94 -33.99
CA GLY A 53 9.49 7.35 -32.60
C GLY A 53 9.35 6.18 -31.63
N THR A 54 9.46 6.48 -30.33
CA THR A 54 9.14 5.53 -29.26
C THR A 54 8.24 6.20 -28.23
N PHE A 55 7.33 5.41 -27.65
CA PHE A 55 6.48 5.83 -26.56
C PHE A 55 6.86 5.07 -25.29
N ASP A 56 7.25 5.85 -24.28
CA ASP A 56 7.66 5.33 -22.97
C ASP A 56 6.43 4.97 -22.13
N PHE A 57 5.98 3.73 -22.29
CA PHE A 57 4.84 3.19 -21.55
C PHE A 57 5.14 3.03 -20.05
N ALA A 58 6.40 2.76 -19.70
CA ALA A 58 6.87 2.65 -18.33
C ALA A 58 6.74 3.98 -17.59
N TYR A 59 7.15 5.09 -18.21
CA TYR A 59 6.99 6.44 -17.66
C TYR A 59 5.53 6.79 -17.39
N VAL A 60 4.64 6.69 -18.38
CA VAL A 60 3.24 7.11 -18.19
C VAL A 60 2.50 6.24 -17.17
N ALA A 61 2.75 4.92 -17.16
CA ALA A 61 2.12 4.02 -16.21
C ALA A 61 2.70 4.20 -14.79
N LYS A 62 3.98 4.58 -14.63
CA LYS A 62 4.54 5.02 -13.35
C LYS A 62 3.87 6.30 -12.83
N GLN A 63 3.53 7.26 -13.70
CA GLN A 63 2.76 8.45 -13.31
C GLN A 63 1.33 8.08 -12.86
N GLN A 64 0.65 7.18 -13.57
CA GLN A 64 -0.68 6.71 -13.16
C GLN A 64 -0.63 5.95 -11.84
N LEU A 65 0.39 5.12 -11.60
CA LEU A 65 0.54 4.35 -10.36
C LEU A 65 0.53 5.25 -9.10
N ALA A 66 1.18 6.42 -9.12
CA ALA A 66 1.15 7.34 -7.98
C ALA A 66 -0.28 7.86 -7.67
N ASN A 67 -1.08 8.13 -8.70
CA ASN A 67 -2.49 8.53 -8.59
C ASN A 67 -3.40 7.36 -8.15
N ILE A 68 -3.10 6.15 -8.59
CA ILE A 68 -3.83 4.93 -8.21
C ILE A 68 -3.60 4.59 -6.74
N LEU A 69 -2.37 4.74 -6.24
CA LEU A 69 -2.05 4.48 -4.82
C LEU A 69 -2.79 5.44 -3.87
N SER A 70 -2.96 6.72 -4.24
CA SER A 70 -3.76 7.66 -3.44
C SER A 70 -5.28 7.39 -3.56
N LYS A 71 -5.79 7.10 -4.77
CA LYS A 71 -7.20 6.76 -5.02
C LYS A 71 -7.67 5.48 -4.32
N THR A 72 -6.82 4.45 -4.26
CA THR A 72 -7.17 3.15 -3.65
C THR A 72 -7.31 3.19 -2.13
N ASN A 73 -7.08 4.34 -1.48
CA ASN A 73 -7.24 4.61 -0.05
C ASN A 73 -6.50 3.64 0.90
N SER A 74 -5.64 2.79 0.35
CA SER A 74 -4.94 1.68 1.03
C SER A 74 -3.45 1.96 1.21
N PHE A 75 -2.93 2.91 0.43
CA PHE A 75 -1.53 3.28 0.37
C PHE A 75 -1.39 4.80 0.43
N THR A 76 -0.22 5.26 0.85
CA THR A 76 0.20 6.65 0.67
C THR A 76 1.63 6.68 0.17
N THR A 77 1.91 7.57 -0.78
CA THR A 77 3.28 7.78 -1.27
C THR A 77 4.09 8.47 -0.19
N ALA A 78 5.05 7.77 0.39
CA ALA A 78 5.96 8.35 1.37
C ALA A 78 6.76 9.48 0.71
N ALA A 79 6.74 10.68 1.29
CA ALA A 79 7.47 11.85 0.79
C ALA A 79 8.98 11.79 1.08
N VAL A 80 9.56 10.59 1.08
CA VAL A 80 10.98 10.36 1.30
C VAL A 80 11.71 10.51 -0.03
N ASP A 81 12.56 11.54 -0.11
CA ASP A 81 13.48 11.74 -1.22
C ASP A 81 14.30 10.45 -1.46
N PRO A 82 14.25 9.84 -2.67
CA PRO A 82 14.97 8.60 -2.96
C PRO A 82 16.50 8.76 -2.89
N ASN A 83 17.01 9.99 -2.90
CA ASN A 83 18.44 10.31 -2.78
C ASN A 83 18.84 10.70 -1.35
N LYS A 84 17.88 10.96 -0.46
CA LYS A 84 18.14 11.18 0.96
C LYS A 84 18.59 9.86 1.57
N ILE A 85 19.91 9.75 1.76
CA ILE A 85 20.50 8.73 2.62
C ILE A 85 19.86 8.90 4.00
N TYR A 86 18.97 7.99 4.38
CA TYR A 86 18.40 7.89 5.73
C TYR A 86 19.57 7.96 6.73
N ASP A 87 19.43 8.72 7.84
CA ASP A 87 20.58 8.81 8.74
C ASP A 87 20.84 7.44 9.38
N THR A 88 21.94 6.83 8.93
CA THR A 88 22.40 5.50 9.34
C THR A 88 23.05 5.51 10.73
N LYS A 89 23.06 6.66 11.40
CA LYS A 89 23.33 6.79 12.83
C LYS A 89 22.10 6.32 13.61
N GLY A 90 22.11 5.04 14.00
CA GLY A 90 21.30 4.59 15.13
C GLY A 90 21.58 5.43 16.38
N LEU A 91 20.55 5.69 17.20
CA LEU A 91 20.61 6.53 18.40
C LEU A 91 21.90 6.34 19.21
N SER A 92 22.51 7.44 19.66
CA SER A 92 23.56 7.39 20.68
C SER A 92 23.01 6.86 22.01
N THR A 93 23.89 6.43 22.92
CA THR A 93 23.50 5.97 24.26
C THR A 93 22.81 7.08 25.08
N ALA A 94 23.11 8.35 24.79
CA ALA A 94 22.41 9.49 25.36
C ALA A 94 20.98 9.60 24.82
N GLU A 95 20.78 9.45 23.50
CA GLU A 95 19.45 9.46 22.89
C GLU A 95 18.59 8.25 23.29
N GLU A 96 19.19 7.08 23.53
CA GLU A 96 18.50 5.92 24.13
C GLU A 96 18.05 6.19 25.56
N ALA A 97 18.89 6.82 26.38
CA ALA A 97 18.50 7.26 27.72
C ALA A 97 17.35 8.30 27.64
N LEU A 98 17.40 9.21 26.67
CA LEU A 98 16.36 10.22 26.41
C LEU A 98 15.08 9.65 25.78
N PHE A 99 15.12 8.48 25.13
CA PHE A 99 13.93 7.85 24.50
C PHE A 99 12.83 7.52 25.51
N ASN A 100 13.20 7.20 26.77
CA ASN A 100 12.28 6.95 27.88
C ASN A 100 12.26 8.09 28.92
N GLN A 101 13.02 9.18 28.73
CA GLN A 101 13.01 10.33 29.64
C GLN A 101 12.18 11.48 29.06
N CYS A 102 11.16 11.89 29.80
CA CYS A 102 10.32 13.02 29.44
C CYS A 102 10.38 14.09 30.53
N ALA A 103 11.55 14.74 30.59
CA ALA A 103 11.60 16.13 31.03
C ALA A 103 10.66 16.96 30.15
N ASN A 104 10.13 18.06 30.70
CA ASN A 104 9.45 19.06 29.89
C ASN A 104 10.47 19.66 28.92
N LEU A 105 10.31 19.38 27.63
CA LEU A 105 11.18 19.88 26.57
C LEU A 105 10.73 21.29 26.17
N ASP A 106 11.23 22.27 26.90
CA ASP A 106 11.48 23.58 26.29
C ASP A 106 12.55 23.40 25.19
N GLU A 107 12.44 24.16 24.11
CA GLU A 107 13.25 23.96 22.90
C GLU A 107 14.69 24.43 23.09
N GLU A 108 15.69 23.53 23.07
CA GLU A 108 17.02 23.93 22.58
C GLU A 108 17.87 22.80 21.94
N THR A 109 18.50 23.21 20.85
CA THR A 109 19.51 22.60 19.95
C THR A 109 20.29 21.35 20.42
N VAL A 110 20.34 20.31 19.57
CA VAL A 110 21.29 19.18 19.67
C VAL A 110 22.36 19.26 18.57
N SER A 111 23.61 18.95 18.91
CA SER A 111 24.78 18.95 18.01
C SER A 111 25.58 17.63 18.10
N SER A 112 26.33 17.29 17.06
CA SER A 112 26.79 15.90 16.78
C SER A 112 28.31 15.69 16.83
N ASN A 113 28.79 14.52 17.29
CA ASN A 113 29.95 13.83 16.67
C ASN A 113 30.27 12.40 17.17
N GLN A 114 30.84 11.58 16.25
CA GLN A 114 31.66 10.35 16.39
C GLN A 114 31.07 9.12 17.16
N LEU A 115 31.03 7.84 16.68
CA LEU A 115 31.98 6.91 16.01
C LEU A 115 32.99 6.29 17.03
N SER A 116 33.20 4.96 17.20
CA SER A 116 32.91 3.73 16.42
C SER A 116 32.31 2.62 17.34
N ALA A 117 32.39 1.27 17.24
CA ALA A 117 32.91 0.24 16.28
C ALA A 117 32.30 -1.17 16.59
N LYS A 118 32.50 -2.17 15.69
CA LYS A 118 32.15 -3.63 15.78
C LYS A 118 30.65 -3.99 15.89
N MET A 119 30.32 -5.22 15.50
CA MET A 119 28.94 -5.74 15.37
C MET A 119 28.26 -5.89 16.74
N ASN A 120 27.02 -5.43 16.82
CA ASN A 120 26.19 -5.50 18.02
C ASN A 120 24.74 -5.77 17.61
N PHE A 121 24.07 -6.72 18.27
CA PHE A 121 22.61 -6.75 18.29
C PHE A 121 22.12 -5.42 18.89
N SER A 122 21.09 -4.82 18.30
CA SER A 122 20.74 -3.46 18.68
C SER A 122 19.25 -3.15 18.58
N GLU A 123 18.78 -2.49 19.63
CA GLU A 123 17.48 -1.84 19.73
C GLU A 123 17.51 -0.45 19.05
N LYS A 124 18.68 -0.03 18.52
CA LYS A 124 18.88 1.18 17.73
C LYS A 124 18.26 1.03 16.33
N ALA A 125 16.97 1.34 16.24
CA ALA A 125 16.18 1.28 15.01
C ALA A 125 15.70 2.67 14.52
N SER A 126 16.37 3.77 14.90
CA SER A 126 15.97 5.13 14.50
C SER A 126 16.00 5.39 13.00
N CYS A 127 16.88 4.73 12.24
CA CYS A 127 16.84 4.77 10.77
C CYS A 127 15.59 4.09 10.16
N LEU A 128 14.92 3.21 10.91
CA LEU A 128 13.73 2.49 10.46
C LEU A 128 12.45 3.34 10.60
N ILE A 129 12.47 4.34 11.50
CA ILE A 129 11.34 5.20 11.85
C ILE A 129 10.73 5.92 10.63
N ASP A 130 11.56 6.48 9.76
CA ASP A 130 11.11 7.25 8.59
C ASP A 130 10.89 6.39 7.33
N MET A 131 11.02 5.06 7.43
CA MET A 131 10.90 4.20 6.26
C MET A 131 9.46 4.06 5.75
N PRO A 132 9.28 3.88 4.43
CA PRO A 132 8.08 3.24 3.90
C PRO A 132 8.03 1.77 4.36
N HIS A 133 6.84 1.21 4.53
CA HIS A 133 6.65 -0.22 4.86
C HIS A 133 7.20 -1.12 3.74
N GLY A 134 7.16 -0.64 2.50
CA GLY A 134 7.80 -1.28 1.36
C GLY A 134 7.91 -0.35 0.15
N MET A 135 8.77 -0.75 -0.79
CA MET A 135 8.73 -0.25 -2.15
C MET A 135 7.66 -1.00 -2.94
N ILE A 136 6.86 -0.30 -3.73
CA ILE A 136 6.03 -0.91 -4.78
C ILE A 136 6.73 -0.72 -6.13
N GLY A 137 6.78 -1.80 -6.90
CA GLY A 137 7.13 -1.79 -8.32
C GLY A 137 6.46 -2.92 -9.08
N GLY A 138 6.81 -3.12 -10.33
CA GLY A 138 6.23 -4.18 -11.16
C GLY A 138 6.68 -4.13 -12.61
N SER A 139 6.07 -4.97 -13.44
CA SER A 139 6.36 -5.07 -14.87
C SER A 139 5.04 -5.29 -15.64
N ILE A 140 4.83 -4.51 -16.70
CA ILE A 140 3.79 -4.73 -17.71
C ILE A 140 4.40 -5.62 -18.80
N TYR A 141 3.83 -6.81 -19.01
CA TYR A 141 4.36 -7.81 -19.94
C TYR A 141 3.72 -7.71 -21.34
N ASP A 142 2.41 -7.46 -21.38
CA ASP A 142 1.67 -7.22 -22.62
C ASP A 142 0.56 -6.20 -22.37
N PHE A 143 0.17 -5.52 -23.44
CA PHE A 143 -1.11 -4.86 -23.57
C PHE A 143 -1.62 -5.13 -24.98
N SER A 144 -2.83 -5.68 -25.09
CA SER A 144 -3.40 -6.08 -26.36
C SER A 144 -4.81 -5.56 -26.61
N LEU A 145 -5.06 -5.22 -27.88
CA LEU A 145 -6.35 -4.77 -28.40
C LEU A 145 -6.98 -5.91 -29.19
N ILE A 146 -8.22 -6.25 -28.87
CA ILE A 146 -8.92 -7.41 -29.42
C ILE A 146 -10.15 -6.92 -30.20
N SER A 147 -10.20 -7.24 -31.49
CA SER A 147 -11.31 -6.90 -32.37
C SER A 147 -12.59 -7.68 -32.03
N LYS A 148 -13.73 -7.19 -32.52
CA LYS A 148 -14.99 -7.95 -32.53
C LYS A 148 -14.91 -9.28 -33.31
N THR A 149 -13.90 -9.45 -34.16
CA THR A 149 -13.61 -10.71 -34.88
C THR A 149 -12.58 -11.60 -34.17
N GLY A 150 -12.13 -11.24 -32.96
CA GLY A 150 -11.13 -11.99 -32.19
C GLY A 150 -9.68 -11.81 -32.67
N ALA A 151 -9.40 -10.86 -33.55
CA ALA A 151 -8.03 -10.53 -33.95
C ALA A 151 -7.36 -9.70 -32.84
N THR A 152 -6.21 -10.16 -32.36
CA THR A 152 -5.48 -9.57 -31.23
C THR A 152 -4.23 -8.84 -31.71
N ILE A 153 -4.01 -7.62 -31.22
CA ILE A 153 -2.83 -6.81 -31.51
C ILE A 153 -2.21 -6.32 -30.20
N GLY A 154 -1.12 -6.99 -29.81
CA GLY A 154 -0.29 -6.61 -28.66
C GLY A 154 0.64 -5.44 -28.96
N LEU A 155 1.37 -4.97 -27.94
CA LEU A 155 2.28 -3.82 -28.00
C LEU A 155 3.27 -3.88 -29.19
N ALA A 156 3.84 -5.06 -29.46
CA ALA A 156 4.77 -5.26 -30.56
C ALA A 156 4.12 -5.22 -31.96
N GLY A 157 2.80 -5.44 -32.05
CA GLY A 157 2.02 -5.43 -33.30
C GLY A 157 1.57 -4.03 -33.74
N ILE A 158 1.69 -3.01 -32.89
CA ILE A 158 1.28 -1.63 -33.22
C ILE A 158 2.07 -1.09 -34.42
N ALA A 159 3.37 -1.41 -34.51
CA ALA A 159 4.24 -0.97 -35.60
C ALA A 159 3.99 -1.67 -36.95
N SER A 160 3.31 -2.82 -37.00
CA SER A 160 3.01 -3.53 -38.26
C SER A 160 1.69 -3.10 -38.90
N LEU A 161 0.73 -2.61 -38.12
CA LEU A 161 -0.53 -2.04 -38.61
C LEU A 161 -0.33 -0.89 -39.61
N THR A 162 0.66 -0.04 -39.35
CA THR A 162 0.73 1.29 -39.95
C THR A 162 1.36 1.33 -41.33
N ASN A 163 2.08 0.28 -41.73
CA ASN A 163 2.50 0.08 -43.12
C ASN A 163 1.31 -0.08 -44.09
N ILE A 164 0.10 -0.28 -43.56
CA ILE A 164 -1.15 -0.48 -44.31
C ILE A 164 -2.03 0.80 -44.26
N GLY A 165 -1.66 1.81 -43.46
CA GLY A 165 -2.49 3.00 -43.21
C GLY A 165 -3.83 2.70 -42.51
N ALA A 166 -4.00 1.49 -41.99
CA ALA A 166 -5.27 0.99 -41.49
C ALA A 166 -5.60 1.54 -40.09
N SER A 167 -6.86 1.95 -39.88
CA SER A 167 -7.41 2.08 -38.53
C SER A 167 -7.75 0.70 -37.99
N PHE A 168 -7.29 0.36 -36.78
CA PHE A 168 -7.70 -0.87 -36.13
C PHE A 168 -8.93 -0.62 -35.27
N SER A 169 -9.96 -1.47 -35.40
CA SER A 169 -11.14 -1.39 -34.55
C SER A 169 -11.20 -2.56 -33.55
N TYR A 170 -11.23 -2.19 -32.27
CA TYR A 170 -11.23 -3.09 -31.12
C TYR A 170 -12.53 -2.96 -30.33
N GLN A 171 -12.95 -4.05 -29.69
CA GLN A 171 -14.08 -4.08 -28.76
C GLN A 171 -13.60 -4.38 -27.34
N LYS A 172 -12.59 -5.25 -27.20
CA LYS A 172 -11.97 -5.63 -25.93
C LYS A 172 -10.52 -5.15 -25.90
N SER A 173 -10.03 -4.84 -24.72
CA SER A 173 -8.64 -4.43 -24.44
C SER A 173 -8.17 -5.11 -23.17
N GLU A 174 -6.91 -5.55 -23.14
CA GLU A 174 -6.38 -6.44 -22.11
C GLU A 174 -4.97 -6.04 -21.68
N LEU A 175 -4.71 -5.92 -20.37
CA LEU A 175 -3.41 -5.55 -19.80
C LEU A 175 -2.85 -6.70 -18.96
N SER A 176 -1.69 -7.24 -19.33
CA SER A 176 -0.94 -8.19 -18.49
C SER A 176 0.10 -7.45 -17.64
N VAL A 177 -0.15 -7.35 -16.34
CA VAL A 177 0.78 -6.72 -15.37
C VAL A 177 0.95 -7.62 -14.15
N ALA A 178 2.16 -7.65 -13.60
CA ALA A 178 2.42 -8.14 -12.24
C ALA A 178 3.08 -7.05 -11.40
N MET A 179 2.77 -7.02 -10.11
CA MET A 179 3.32 -6.06 -9.15
C MET A 179 3.95 -6.77 -7.96
N ARG A 180 4.92 -6.11 -7.34
CA ARG A 180 5.62 -6.60 -6.16
C ARG A 180 5.85 -5.50 -5.13
N ALA A 181 5.69 -5.88 -3.86
CA ALA A 181 6.10 -5.11 -2.70
C ALA A 181 7.40 -5.70 -2.16
N SER A 182 8.40 -4.86 -1.88
CA SER A 182 9.68 -5.30 -1.32
C SER A 182 10.16 -4.42 -0.17
N HIS A 183 10.77 -5.02 0.85
CA HIS A 183 11.25 -4.31 2.04
C HIS A 183 12.35 -3.29 1.69
N PRO A 184 12.36 -2.07 2.27
CA PRO A 184 13.29 -1.01 1.87
C PRO A 184 14.77 -1.32 2.14
N LEU A 185 15.10 -2.12 3.17
CA LEU A 185 16.49 -2.35 3.61
C LEU A 185 16.97 -3.81 3.64
N ILE A 186 16.10 -4.80 3.40
CA ILE A 186 16.47 -6.23 3.47
C ILE A 186 16.69 -6.75 2.04
N PRO A 187 17.78 -7.47 1.74
CA PRO A 187 18.01 -8.08 0.42
C PRO A 187 17.05 -9.25 0.18
N GLY A 188 16.72 -9.51 -1.09
CA GLY A 188 15.82 -10.60 -1.50
C GLY A 188 16.50 -11.71 -2.30
N GLY A 189 17.78 -11.54 -2.65
CA GLY A 189 18.55 -12.50 -3.42
C GLY A 189 18.99 -13.71 -2.61
N PHE A 190 18.11 -14.70 -2.45
CA PHE A 190 18.61 -16.08 -2.44
C PHE A 190 19.38 -16.28 -3.75
N ASN A 191 20.68 -16.61 -3.64
CA ASN A 191 21.67 -16.66 -4.73
C ASN A 191 22.28 -15.32 -5.22
N GLY A 192 22.18 -14.24 -4.44
CA GLY A 192 23.07 -13.07 -4.63
C GLY A 192 22.65 -12.05 -5.70
N ASP A 193 21.45 -12.16 -6.26
CA ASP A 193 20.83 -11.05 -6.99
C ASP A 193 20.69 -9.82 -6.08
N ASN A 194 21.00 -8.63 -6.61
CA ASN A 194 20.90 -7.33 -5.89
C ASN A 194 19.45 -6.87 -5.60
N GLY A 195 18.49 -7.79 -5.56
CA GLY A 195 17.09 -7.54 -5.26
C GLY A 195 16.83 -7.27 -3.77
N ARG A 196 15.64 -6.72 -3.47
CA ARG A 196 15.14 -6.52 -2.10
C ARG A 196 14.13 -7.61 -1.71
N MET A 197 14.03 -7.92 -0.42
CA MET A 197 13.17 -8.98 0.12
C MET A 197 11.73 -8.75 -0.33
N LEU A 198 11.14 -9.73 -1.02
CA LEU A 198 9.74 -9.66 -1.43
C LEU A 198 8.86 -9.83 -0.19
N ILE A 199 7.97 -8.87 0.04
CA ILE A 199 6.91 -8.96 1.06
C ILE A 199 5.65 -9.54 0.43
N ALA A 200 5.31 -9.09 -0.78
CA ALA A 200 4.13 -9.52 -1.51
C ALA A 200 4.34 -9.47 -3.02
N THR A 201 3.61 -10.31 -3.75
CA THR A 201 3.55 -10.31 -5.22
C THR A 201 2.13 -10.53 -5.68
N THR A 202 1.79 -10.05 -6.87
CA THR A 202 0.65 -10.54 -7.64
C THR A 202 1.12 -11.57 -8.64
N ASP A 203 0.27 -12.53 -8.99
CA ASP A 203 0.44 -13.27 -10.24
C ASP A 203 0.42 -12.29 -11.44
N GLN A 204 0.98 -12.71 -12.57
CA GLN A 204 0.72 -12.04 -13.84
C GLN A 204 -0.75 -12.29 -14.23
N LYS A 205 -1.57 -11.24 -14.19
CA LYS A 205 -3.00 -11.33 -14.57
C LYS A 205 -3.30 -10.41 -15.74
N ALA A 206 -4.14 -10.93 -16.63
CA ALA A 206 -4.66 -10.24 -17.79
C ALA A 206 -5.97 -9.52 -17.41
N TYR A 207 -5.90 -8.21 -17.21
CA TYR A 207 -7.05 -7.38 -16.85
C TYR A 207 -7.75 -6.90 -18.11
N ALA A 208 -8.93 -7.46 -18.38
CA ALA A 208 -9.70 -7.23 -19.59
C ALA A 208 -10.86 -6.25 -19.37
N LYS A 209 -11.11 -5.40 -20.38
CA LYS A 209 -12.26 -4.50 -20.47
C LYS A 209 -12.91 -4.62 -21.85
N ASP A 210 -14.19 -4.94 -21.88
CA ASP A 210 -15.04 -4.83 -23.08
C ASP A 210 -15.75 -3.47 -23.05
N TRP A 211 -15.79 -2.79 -24.19
CA TRP A 211 -16.35 -1.45 -24.34
C TRP A 211 -17.78 -1.44 -24.88
N GLY A 212 -18.37 -2.60 -25.15
CA GLY A 212 -19.75 -2.76 -25.68
C GLY A 212 -19.96 -2.28 -27.12
N GLY A 213 -18.95 -1.66 -27.72
CA GLY A 213 -18.96 -1.08 -29.06
C GLY A 213 -17.57 -1.08 -29.68
N SER A 214 -17.51 -0.86 -31.00
CA SER A 214 -16.26 -0.90 -31.76
C SER A 214 -15.57 0.46 -31.71
N LEU A 215 -14.45 0.55 -30.99
CA LEU A 215 -13.59 1.73 -30.92
C LEU A 215 -12.54 1.64 -32.02
N SER A 216 -12.22 2.75 -32.70
CA SER A 216 -11.14 2.79 -33.70
C SER A 216 -9.92 3.56 -33.18
N ILE A 217 -8.71 3.01 -33.33
CA ILE A 217 -7.48 3.79 -33.20
C ILE A 217 -6.97 4.14 -34.59
N GLY A 218 -6.95 5.44 -34.91
CA GLY A 218 -6.32 5.98 -36.10
C GLY A 218 -4.87 6.35 -35.81
N PHE A 219 -3.92 5.47 -36.14
CA PHE A 219 -2.50 5.65 -35.82
C PHE A 219 -1.79 6.75 -36.67
N SER A 220 -2.46 7.31 -37.68
CA SER A 220 -1.91 8.27 -38.64
C SER A 220 -1.77 9.72 -38.15
N MET A 221 -2.23 10.05 -36.94
CA MET A 221 -2.20 11.41 -36.39
C MET A 221 -1.72 11.46 -34.93
N VAL A 222 -1.19 10.36 -34.40
CA VAL A 222 -1.00 10.19 -32.95
C VAL A 222 0.35 10.71 -32.48
N GLN A 223 0.43 12.02 -32.27
CA GLN A 223 1.34 12.55 -31.26
C GLN A 223 0.92 12.00 -29.89
N LEU A 224 1.53 10.90 -29.44
CA LEU A 224 1.41 10.38 -28.06
C LEU A 224 2.18 11.26 -27.05
N GLY A 225 2.07 12.58 -27.18
CA GLY A 225 2.40 13.49 -26.08
C GLY A 225 1.47 13.22 -24.90
N GLY A 226 1.95 13.37 -23.66
CA GLY A 226 1.25 12.89 -22.45
C GLY A 226 -0.23 13.32 -22.36
N ASN A 227 -0.54 14.56 -22.74
CA ASN A 227 -1.91 15.10 -22.73
C ASN A 227 -2.89 14.40 -23.69
N ALA A 228 -2.40 13.73 -24.74
CA ALA A 228 -3.21 12.89 -25.62
C ALA A 228 -3.39 11.49 -25.03
N TYR A 229 -2.34 10.92 -24.45
CA TYR A 229 -2.40 9.63 -23.76
C TYR A 229 -3.44 9.63 -22.63
N PHE A 230 -3.37 10.57 -21.68
CA PHE A 230 -4.28 10.63 -20.52
C PHE A 230 -5.75 10.98 -20.84
N LYS A 231 -6.09 11.15 -22.13
CA LYS A 231 -7.48 11.31 -22.62
C LYS A 231 -7.96 10.11 -23.44
N SER A 232 -7.10 9.10 -23.62
CA SER A 232 -7.36 7.93 -24.46
C SER A 232 -7.92 6.76 -23.66
N ASN A 233 -8.69 5.90 -24.32
CA ASN A 233 -9.16 4.66 -23.70
C ASN A 233 -8.02 3.71 -23.31
N LEU A 234 -6.85 3.80 -23.97
CA LEU A 234 -5.63 3.10 -23.54
C LEU A 234 -5.26 3.47 -22.09
N SER A 235 -5.23 4.77 -21.75
CA SER A 235 -4.91 5.20 -20.38
C SER A 235 -5.93 4.71 -19.34
N ASN A 236 -7.21 4.57 -19.73
CA ASN A 236 -8.26 4.03 -18.87
C ASN A 236 -8.04 2.53 -18.56
N VAL A 237 -7.65 1.71 -19.57
CA VAL A 237 -7.36 0.28 -19.35
C VAL A 237 -6.12 0.08 -18.48
N VAL A 238 -5.11 0.93 -18.65
CA VAL A 238 -3.92 0.93 -17.79
C VAL A 238 -4.28 1.34 -16.37
N GLU A 239 -5.13 2.35 -16.19
CA GLU A 239 -5.59 2.76 -14.87
C GLU A 239 -6.40 1.65 -14.18
N ASP A 240 -7.36 1.03 -14.88
CA ASP A 240 -8.17 -0.07 -14.35
C ASP A 240 -7.31 -1.29 -13.99
N GLY A 241 -6.42 -1.72 -14.89
CA GLY A 241 -5.59 -2.90 -14.71
C GLY A 241 -4.51 -2.72 -13.63
N VAL A 242 -3.85 -1.56 -13.58
CA VAL A 242 -2.92 -1.24 -12.48
C VAL A 242 -3.68 -1.02 -11.16
N THR A 243 -4.89 -0.47 -11.19
CA THR A 243 -5.75 -0.38 -9.98
C THR A 243 -6.08 -1.75 -9.42
N GLN A 244 -6.47 -2.71 -10.28
CA GLN A 244 -6.75 -4.07 -9.81
C GLN A 244 -5.48 -4.79 -9.35
N ALA A 245 -4.34 -4.61 -10.03
CA ALA A 245 -3.07 -5.14 -9.55
C ALA A 245 -2.62 -4.55 -8.19
N VAL A 246 -2.90 -3.27 -7.92
CA VAL A 246 -2.67 -2.64 -6.61
C VAL A 246 -3.58 -3.24 -5.53
N LYS A 247 -4.86 -3.54 -5.85
CA LYS A 247 -5.79 -4.22 -4.93
C LYS A 247 -5.38 -5.67 -4.64
N ASP A 248 -4.96 -6.41 -5.66
CA ASP A 248 -4.44 -7.77 -5.52
C ASP A 248 -3.13 -7.79 -4.74
N LEU A 249 -2.23 -6.81 -4.96
CA LEU A 249 -0.98 -6.67 -4.21
C LEU A 249 -1.24 -6.36 -2.74
N LYS A 250 -2.18 -5.47 -2.43
CA LYS A 250 -2.65 -5.21 -1.06
C LYS A 250 -3.09 -6.51 -0.38
N LYS A 251 -3.97 -7.29 -1.02
CA LYS A 251 -4.49 -8.53 -0.46
C LYS A 251 -3.37 -9.54 -0.17
N SER A 252 -2.37 -9.63 -1.06
CA SER A 252 -1.17 -10.44 -0.87
C SER A 252 -0.31 -9.93 0.31
N TRP A 253 -0.14 -8.61 0.44
CA TRP A 253 0.62 -7.97 1.53
C TRP A 253 -0.05 -8.15 2.89
N ASP A 254 -1.35 -7.87 3.00
CA ASP A 254 -2.08 -7.98 4.27
C ASP A 254 -2.20 -9.43 4.77
N GLN A 255 -1.93 -10.42 3.90
CA GLN A 255 -1.75 -11.84 4.27
C GLN A 255 -0.32 -12.18 4.69
N ALA A 256 0.70 -11.55 4.09
CA ALA A 256 2.11 -11.86 4.33
C ALA A 256 2.72 -11.10 5.53
N GLU A 257 2.29 -9.86 5.77
CA GLU A 257 2.79 -8.98 6.82
C GLU A 257 1.63 -8.11 7.35
N PRO A 258 1.30 -8.14 8.66
CA PRO A 258 0.25 -7.27 9.22
C PRO A 258 0.58 -5.78 9.08
N TRP A 259 -0.43 -4.91 9.21
CA TRP A 259 -0.19 -3.46 9.27
C TRP A 259 0.49 -3.11 10.61
N TYR A 260 1.50 -2.24 10.55
CA TYR A 260 2.16 -1.69 11.73
C TYR A 260 2.55 -0.22 11.55
N ALA A 261 2.90 0.42 12.66
CA ALA A 261 3.66 1.66 12.75
C ALA A 261 4.80 1.46 13.77
N MET A 262 5.65 2.47 14.01
CA MET A 262 6.79 2.41 14.93
C MET A 262 6.70 3.47 16.03
N VAL A 263 7.19 3.12 17.22
CA VAL A 263 7.32 4.06 18.36
C VAL A 263 8.53 4.98 18.16
N LEU A 264 8.26 6.29 18.15
CA LEU A 264 9.23 7.37 18.06
C LEU A 264 9.87 7.71 19.41
N LYS A 265 9.05 7.71 20.47
CA LYS A 265 9.42 8.03 21.85
C LYS A 265 8.42 7.41 22.82
N SER A 266 8.90 7.05 24.01
CA SER A 266 8.12 6.55 25.14
C SER A 266 8.23 7.52 26.32
N CYS A 267 7.11 7.82 26.98
CA CYS A 267 7.00 8.76 28.09
C CYS A 267 6.17 8.14 29.22
N ASP A 268 6.57 6.95 29.70
CA ASP A 268 5.87 6.16 30.72
C ASP A 268 4.42 5.82 30.31
N LYS A 269 3.50 6.76 30.48
CA LYS A 269 2.06 6.64 30.16
C LYS A 269 1.69 7.07 28.74
N TYR A 270 2.63 7.60 27.95
CA TYR A 270 2.37 8.09 26.59
C TYR A 270 3.41 7.55 25.60
N ILE A 271 3.01 7.35 24.35
CA ILE A 271 3.92 7.09 23.23
C ILE A 271 3.65 8.05 22.08
N TYR A 272 4.70 8.32 21.29
CA TYR A 272 4.60 8.96 19.99
C TYR A 272 4.84 7.91 18.92
N ILE A 273 4.02 7.91 17.86
CA ILE A 273 4.10 6.91 16.78
C ILE A 273 4.22 7.57 15.40
N ASN A 274 4.94 6.93 14.49
CA ASN A 274 5.22 7.42 13.14
C ASN A 274 4.02 7.35 12.18
N ALA A 275 2.78 7.45 12.66
CA ALA A 275 1.55 7.33 11.85
C ALA A 275 0.58 8.47 12.16
N GLY A 276 -0.08 9.02 11.14
CA GLY A 276 -0.98 10.17 11.24
C GLY A 276 -2.33 10.00 10.56
N SER A 277 -2.94 11.13 10.22
CA SER A 277 -4.33 11.32 9.79
C SER A 277 -4.71 10.62 8.45
N SER A 278 -5.92 10.88 7.96
CA SER A 278 -6.43 10.40 6.67
C SER A 278 -5.56 10.77 5.45
N ALA A 279 -4.74 11.82 5.55
CA ALA A 279 -3.75 12.21 4.55
C ALA A 279 -2.51 11.30 4.52
N ASP A 280 -2.31 10.47 5.54
CA ASP A 280 -1.10 9.69 5.78
C ASP A 280 -1.39 8.20 6.01
N MET A 281 -1.76 7.79 7.24
CA MET A 281 -1.95 6.37 7.59
C MET A 281 -3.38 6.04 8.05
N GLY A 282 -4.28 7.02 8.11
CA GLY A 282 -5.72 6.79 8.34
C GLY A 282 -6.14 6.69 9.81
N LEU A 283 -5.29 7.12 10.74
CA LEU A 283 -5.59 7.04 12.17
C LEU A 283 -6.75 7.96 12.59
N LYS A 284 -7.51 7.51 13.58
CA LYS A 284 -8.49 8.29 14.33
C LYS A 284 -8.17 8.25 15.83
N LYS A 285 -8.58 9.29 16.54
CA LYS A 285 -8.64 9.26 18.01
C LYS A 285 -9.52 8.10 18.46
N GLY A 286 -9.08 7.36 19.47
CA GLY A 286 -9.75 6.16 19.98
C GLY A 286 -9.25 4.84 19.38
N ASP A 287 -8.45 4.86 18.31
CA ASP A 287 -7.77 3.66 17.78
C ASP A 287 -6.87 3.04 18.87
N ILE A 288 -6.87 1.71 18.98
CA ILE A 288 -6.07 0.97 19.97
C ILE A 288 -5.04 0.10 19.25
N PHE A 289 -3.81 0.16 19.73
CA PHE A 289 -2.69 -0.65 19.28
C PHE A 289 -2.19 -1.57 20.38
N ARG A 290 -1.68 -2.74 19.99
CA ARG A 290 -0.75 -3.54 20.80
C ARG A 290 0.68 -3.15 20.45
N ILE A 291 1.57 -3.11 21.44
CA ILE A 291 2.97 -2.68 21.28
C ILE A 291 3.87 -3.91 21.42
N GLN A 292 4.81 -4.09 20.50
CA GLN A 292 5.75 -5.22 20.52
C GLN A 292 7.19 -4.72 20.28
N ASN A 293 8.10 -5.10 21.16
CA ASN A 293 9.53 -4.92 20.96
C ASN A 293 9.99 -5.86 19.82
N VAL A 294 10.94 -5.37 19.01
CA VAL A 294 11.41 -6.06 17.80
C VAL A 294 12.93 -6.19 17.86
N THR A 295 13.45 -7.36 17.53
CA THR A 295 14.90 -7.60 17.44
C THR A 295 15.33 -7.47 15.99
N TYR A 296 16.19 -6.50 15.70
CA TYR A 296 16.69 -6.24 14.35
C TYR A 296 18.07 -6.85 14.16
N GLY A 297 18.19 -7.79 13.22
CA GLY A 297 19.45 -8.41 12.82
C GLY A 297 20.10 -7.62 11.70
N TRP A 298 21.36 -7.18 11.89
CA TRP A 298 22.12 -6.37 10.95
C TRP A 298 23.42 -7.09 10.54
N GLU A 299 23.90 -6.84 9.33
CA GLU A 299 25.16 -7.39 8.80
C GLU A 299 26.41 -6.80 9.49
N GLY A 300 26.30 -5.58 10.01
CA GLY A 300 27.42 -4.85 10.60
C GLY A 300 27.01 -3.92 11.74
N LYS A 301 27.18 -2.61 11.55
CA LYS A 301 26.68 -1.60 12.50
C LYS A 301 25.17 -1.43 12.30
N ALA A 302 24.38 -1.50 13.36
CA ALA A 302 22.96 -1.17 13.31
C ALA A 302 22.71 0.20 12.65
N CYS A 303 21.72 0.27 11.75
CA CYS A 303 21.46 1.36 10.81
C CYS A 303 22.58 1.66 9.77
N GLY A 304 23.86 1.44 10.10
CA GLY A 304 25.02 1.66 9.22
C GLY A 304 25.50 0.44 8.44
N SER A 305 24.60 -0.51 8.13
CA SER A 305 24.86 -1.72 7.35
C SER A 305 23.55 -2.28 6.79
N GLN A 306 23.60 -3.41 6.09
CA GLN A 306 22.40 -4.08 5.60
C GLN A 306 21.56 -4.64 6.75
N LEU A 307 20.23 -4.47 6.68
CA LEU A 307 19.30 -5.16 7.58
C LEU A 307 19.10 -6.58 7.05
N LEU A 308 19.34 -7.58 7.88
CA LEU A 308 19.19 -9.00 7.53
C LEU A 308 17.85 -9.57 7.99
N SER A 309 17.32 -9.10 9.12
CA SER A 309 16.03 -9.55 9.65
C SER A 309 15.40 -8.55 10.62
N ALA A 310 14.08 -8.64 10.76
CA ALA A 310 13.31 -8.04 11.85
C ALA A 310 12.47 -9.16 12.48
N ILE A 311 12.70 -9.47 13.75
CA ILE A 311 12.01 -10.53 14.48
C ILE A 311 11.17 -9.89 15.59
N ASP A 312 9.86 -9.84 15.38
CA ASP A 312 8.90 -9.44 16.40
C ASP A 312 8.91 -10.44 17.56
N SER A 313 9.40 -10.01 18.72
CA SER A 313 9.66 -10.91 19.84
C SER A 313 8.40 -11.59 20.38
N GLY A 314 7.22 -10.99 20.16
CA GLY A 314 5.92 -11.57 20.49
C GLY A 314 5.34 -12.51 19.42
N VAL A 315 5.43 -12.16 18.13
CA VAL A 315 4.76 -12.92 17.06
C VAL A 315 5.42 -14.29 16.84
N ALA A 316 6.74 -14.36 16.86
CA ALA A 316 7.48 -15.60 16.60
C ALA A 316 7.46 -16.60 17.78
N THR A 317 7.01 -16.17 18.97
CA THR A 317 7.12 -16.95 20.23
C THR A 317 5.78 -17.14 20.95
N GLY A 318 4.74 -16.38 20.57
CA GLY A 318 3.50 -16.27 21.33
C GLY A 318 3.62 -15.41 22.60
N ALA A 319 4.75 -14.72 22.83
CA ALA A 319 4.91 -13.85 23.98
C ALA A 319 3.96 -12.63 23.93
N ALA A 320 3.51 -12.21 25.11
CA ALA A 320 2.58 -11.11 25.30
C ALA A 320 3.11 -9.79 24.68
N PRO A 321 2.22 -8.88 24.24
CA PRO A 321 2.61 -7.52 23.92
C PRO A 321 3.17 -6.81 25.16
N VAL A 322 4.07 -5.86 24.91
CA VAL A 322 4.75 -5.04 25.93
C VAL A 322 3.74 -4.16 26.67
N ALA A 323 2.79 -3.62 25.93
CA ALA A 323 1.70 -2.79 26.41
C ALA A 323 0.62 -2.67 25.30
N TYR A 324 -0.51 -2.06 25.66
CA TYR A 324 -1.50 -1.54 24.70
C TYR A 324 -1.60 -0.03 24.85
N ALA A 325 -1.94 0.68 23.76
CA ALA A 325 -2.12 2.12 23.78
C ALA A 325 -3.30 2.59 22.93
N GLN A 326 -4.04 3.58 23.43
CA GLN A 326 -5.12 4.25 22.68
C GLN A 326 -4.68 5.62 22.16
N VAL A 327 -4.91 5.89 20.88
CA VAL A 327 -4.64 7.18 20.23
C VAL A 327 -5.50 8.28 20.85
N THR A 328 -4.86 9.31 21.41
CA THR A 328 -5.52 10.46 22.02
C THR A 328 -5.41 11.74 21.19
N ASN A 329 -4.37 11.86 20.36
CA ASN A 329 -4.16 12.96 19.43
C ASN A 329 -3.59 12.43 18.09
N VAL A 330 -4.07 12.97 16.96
CA VAL A 330 -3.67 12.57 15.60
C VAL A 330 -3.13 13.78 14.85
N GLY A 331 -1.83 13.80 14.59
CA GLY A 331 -1.19 14.78 13.72
C GLY A 331 -1.17 14.34 12.25
N LEU A 332 -0.43 15.08 11.41
CA LEU A 332 -0.35 14.80 9.98
C LEU A 332 0.40 13.48 9.68
N THR A 333 1.57 13.28 10.28
CA THR A 333 2.44 12.09 10.09
C THR A 333 2.85 11.42 11.40
N VAL A 334 2.53 12.05 12.55
CA VAL A 334 2.86 11.60 13.90
C VAL A 334 1.61 11.71 14.77
N SER A 335 1.38 10.72 15.62
CA SER A 335 0.27 10.70 16.58
C SER A 335 0.76 10.40 18.00
N THR A 336 -0.05 10.75 19.00
CA THR A 336 0.20 10.45 20.41
C THR A 336 -0.86 9.48 20.91
N ALA A 337 -0.43 8.43 21.63
CA ALA A 337 -1.29 7.45 22.27
C ALA A 337 -0.97 7.31 23.77
N VAL A 338 -1.96 6.94 24.57
CA VAL A 338 -1.86 6.71 26.02
C VAL A 338 -1.81 5.22 26.30
N ILE A 339 -0.87 4.77 27.14
CA ILE A 339 -0.79 3.39 27.61
C ILE A 339 -2.03 3.06 28.44
N LEU A 340 -2.67 1.91 28.16
CA LEU A 340 -3.89 1.47 28.84
C LEU A 340 -3.59 0.75 30.18
N ASP A 341 -2.80 1.41 31.03
CA ASP A 341 -2.22 0.88 32.28
C ASP A 341 -3.23 0.41 33.35
N LYS A 342 -4.53 0.65 33.13
CA LYS A 342 -5.63 0.40 34.08
C LYS A 342 -6.84 -0.34 33.49
N ASP A 343 -6.82 -0.70 32.21
CA ASP A 343 -7.94 -1.41 31.59
C ASP A 343 -7.74 -2.94 31.74
N PRO A 344 -8.64 -3.67 32.45
CA PRO A 344 -8.49 -5.11 32.65
C PRO A 344 -8.58 -5.93 31.36
N ASN A 345 -9.06 -5.36 30.25
CA ASN A 345 -9.05 -6.00 28.93
C ASN A 345 -7.69 -5.92 28.23
N TYR A 346 -6.79 -5.03 28.69
CA TYR A 346 -5.52 -4.70 28.06
C TYR A 346 -4.36 -4.83 29.05
N PRO A 347 -3.97 -6.07 29.42
CA PRO A 347 -2.96 -6.30 30.45
C PRO A 347 -1.62 -5.62 30.11
N TYR A 348 -1.03 -4.99 31.12
CA TYR A 348 0.23 -4.26 31.03
C TYR A 348 1.19 -4.77 32.12
N ASP A 349 2.44 -5.03 31.75
CA ASP A 349 3.51 -5.39 32.66
C ASP A 349 4.44 -4.16 32.84
N PRO A 350 4.42 -3.48 34.01
CA PRO A 350 5.22 -2.27 34.24
C PRO A 350 6.73 -2.55 34.28
N ASN A 351 7.17 -3.82 34.27
CA ASN A 351 8.57 -4.19 34.15
C ASN A 351 9.06 -4.22 32.68
N GLN A 352 8.14 -4.20 31.71
CA GLN A 352 8.50 -4.25 30.28
C GLN A 352 8.64 -2.84 29.70
N ILE A 353 9.90 -2.49 29.42
CA ILE A 353 10.27 -1.22 28.79
C ILE A 353 9.95 -1.29 27.28
N ILE A 354 9.28 -0.26 26.77
CA ILE A 354 9.12 -0.03 25.32
C ILE A 354 10.47 0.45 24.76
N LYS A 355 10.96 -0.24 23.74
CA LYS A 355 12.29 -0.04 23.15
C LYS A 355 12.24 0.83 21.88
N PRO A 356 13.33 1.50 21.50
CA PRO A 356 13.37 2.27 20.25
C PRO A 356 13.06 1.39 19.04
N GLY A 357 12.23 1.89 18.12
CA GLY A 357 11.75 1.12 16.96
C GLY A 357 10.94 -0.14 17.31
N ALA A 358 10.38 -0.24 18.52
CA ALA A 358 9.25 -1.12 18.79
C ALA A 358 8.11 -0.84 17.80
N ARG A 359 7.43 -1.88 17.34
CA ARG A 359 6.30 -1.78 16.44
C ARG A 359 4.99 -1.67 17.21
N VAL A 360 4.06 -0.89 16.69
CA VAL A 360 2.67 -0.85 17.14
C VAL A 360 1.79 -1.49 16.06
N TYR A 361 0.98 -2.47 16.44
CA TYR A 361 0.09 -3.21 15.55
C TYR A 361 -1.35 -2.85 15.87
N LEU A 362 -2.20 -2.77 14.84
CA LEU A 362 -3.63 -2.51 15.01
C LEU A 362 -4.29 -3.63 15.82
N GLU A 363 -4.85 -3.26 16.98
CA GLU A 363 -5.64 -4.16 17.82
C GLU A 363 -7.14 -3.90 17.60
N LYS A 364 -7.55 -2.62 17.59
CA LYS A 364 -8.95 -2.23 17.41
C LYS A 364 -9.07 -0.84 16.79
N LEU A 365 -9.86 -0.74 15.73
CA LEU A 365 -10.24 0.55 15.15
C LEU A 365 -11.34 1.22 15.98
N PHE A 366 -11.23 2.53 16.16
CA PHE A 366 -12.34 3.37 16.55
C PHE A 366 -13.40 3.34 15.45
N VAL A 367 -14.55 2.75 15.77
CA VAL A 367 -15.79 2.92 15.02
C VAL A 367 -16.52 4.09 15.66
N GLU A 368 -16.66 5.15 14.89
CA GLU A 368 -17.42 6.33 15.28
C GLU A 368 -18.90 5.95 15.27
N THR A 369 -19.41 5.55 16.45
CA THR A 369 -20.82 5.17 16.62
C THR A 369 -21.67 6.36 16.18
N ALA A 370 -22.39 6.21 15.07
CA ALA A 370 -23.23 7.27 14.53
C ALA A 370 -24.23 7.68 15.61
N GLN A 371 -24.01 8.86 16.21
CA GLN A 371 -24.94 9.38 17.21
C GLN A 371 -26.25 9.63 16.49
N ALA A 372 -27.28 8.86 16.86
CA ALA A 372 -28.61 9.03 16.33
C ALA A 372 -29.11 10.43 16.67
N GLN A 373 -29.02 11.35 15.71
CA GLN A 373 -29.50 12.71 15.83
C GLN A 373 -31.01 12.65 16.08
N LYS A 374 -31.41 13.11 17.27
CA LYS A 374 -32.79 13.17 17.76
C LYS A 374 -33.22 14.62 17.89
#